data_AF-A0AAD9K697-F1
#
_entry.id   AF-A0AAD9K697-F1
#
_cell.length_a   1.000
_cell.length_b   1.000
_cell.length_c   1.000
_cell.angle_alpha   90.00
_cell.angle_beta   90.00
_cell.angle_gamma   90.00
#
_symmetry.space_group_name_H-M   'P 1'
#
loop_
_entity.id
_entity.type
_entity.pdbx_description
1 polymer ?
#
loop_
_entity_poly.entity_id
_entity_poly.type
_entity_poly.pdbx_seq_one_letter_code
_entity_poly.pdbx_strand_id
1 'polypeptide(L)'
;MGSRIRDEPEHIFEVFAEVGRPTEPNGVAFVLQNYPEEIQDKKILELEIPKFAFPAEVDSGAVDHFSFVLTDEEGKFKYGFCRHAAGSQTCLCIVSFLPWFEIFYRLLNLLAEILNRTESNHVRPVLEALFKHHVPSSGEKVELLSHDPKQLFTFTCPNSAELPRIPQNRNLTEYYNAVNVHTMMSIYACMLQERRILIISRKLSRLTACIHGSASLLYPMFWQHIYIPKLRPSELGDVVVVDADNSTVSSEYNDLEVLPSEVVSLLKKRLKAQNAEKIGSSILGDGVAKAFLRANVALIGGYREALRFPPGEQIKFDEDAFIHSRPSSMQPFLQTVLHTQMFEQFINDRLDKLIAGEGFSDIFDEEVNLEHDKWATQSRYKEWYGNMKKQGKKVRKEGKEKWVEFSSKVSELFSLSSLFHI
;
A
#
# COMPACT_ATOMS: atom_id res chain seq x y z
N MET A 1 -7.05 -9.37 -8.77
CA MET A 1 -6.13 -8.24 -8.48
C MET A 1 -6.68 -7.38 -7.34
N GLY A 2 -6.37 -7.75 -6.11
CA GLY A 2 -6.74 -7.09 -4.86
C GLY A 2 -5.82 -5.93 -4.49
N SER A 3 -4.64 -5.82 -5.12
CA SER A 3 -3.83 -4.61 -5.04
C SER A 3 -4.51 -3.45 -5.78
N ARG A 4 -4.70 -2.34 -5.07
CA ARG A 4 -5.18 -1.07 -5.62
C ARG A 4 -4.06 -0.27 -6.29
N ILE A 5 -2.82 -0.75 -6.25
CA ILE A 5 -1.67 -0.16 -6.94
C ILE A 5 -1.68 -0.64 -8.40
N ARG A 6 -1.31 0.24 -9.33
CA ARG A 6 -1.14 -0.11 -10.74
C ARG A 6 0.22 -0.80 -10.93
N ASP A 7 0.21 -1.98 -11.52
CA ASP A 7 1.41 -2.81 -11.67
C ASP A 7 2.36 -2.26 -12.73
N GLU A 8 1.83 -1.78 -13.86
CA GLU A 8 2.61 -1.27 -15.00
C GLU A 8 2.13 0.13 -15.41
N PRO A 9 2.51 1.19 -14.66
CA PRO A 9 2.25 2.56 -15.10
C PRO A 9 3.15 2.94 -16.28
N GLU A 10 2.59 3.70 -17.24
CA GLU A 10 3.31 4.15 -18.43
C GLU A 10 4.37 5.22 -18.11
N HIS A 11 4.04 6.13 -17.19
CA HIS A 11 4.89 7.26 -16.80
C HIS A 11 5.24 7.22 -15.31
N ILE A 12 6.37 7.85 -14.95
CA ILE A 12 6.73 8.04 -13.54
C ILE A 12 5.70 8.92 -12.83
N PHE A 13 5.11 9.89 -13.52
CA PHE A 13 4.01 10.71 -13.02
C PHE A 13 3.09 11.10 -14.17
N GLU A 14 1.83 11.36 -13.84
CA GLU A 14 0.79 11.69 -14.81
C GLU A 14 0.70 13.20 -15.06
N VAL A 15 0.78 13.98 -13.99
CA VAL A 15 0.68 15.44 -14.06
C VAL A 15 1.38 16.12 -12.89
N PHE A 16 2.09 17.20 -13.18
CA PHE A 16 2.52 18.21 -12.22
C PHE A 16 1.60 19.42 -12.35
N ALA A 17 1.26 20.04 -11.21
CA ALA A 17 0.53 21.30 -11.18
C ALA A 17 1.03 22.20 -10.04
N GLU A 18 1.16 23.49 -10.34
CA GLU A 18 1.21 24.53 -9.32
C GLU A 18 -0.19 25.11 -9.16
N VAL A 19 -0.70 25.11 -7.94
CA VAL A 19 -2.08 25.52 -7.62
C VAL A 19 -2.04 26.77 -6.75
N GLY A 20 -2.72 27.83 -7.19
CA GLY A 20 -2.95 29.05 -6.42
C GLY A 20 -4.06 28.88 -5.37
N ARG A 21 -3.84 29.46 -4.20
CA ARG A 21 -4.81 29.55 -3.11
C ARG A 21 -6.01 30.39 -3.58
N PRO A 22 -7.24 30.02 -3.19
CA PRO A 22 -8.39 30.90 -3.36
C PRO A 22 -8.14 32.29 -2.80
N THR A 23 -8.44 33.33 -3.58
CA THR A 23 -8.36 34.73 -3.13
C THR A 23 -9.54 35.16 -2.28
N GLU A 24 -10.67 34.45 -2.39
CA GLU A 24 -11.90 34.71 -1.64
C GLU A 24 -12.21 33.57 -0.65
N PRO A 25 -12.93 33.83 0.47
CA PRO A 25 -13.27 32.81 1.47
C PRO A 25 -14.03 31.59 0.92
N ASN A 26 -14.76 31.76 -0.19
CA ASN A 26 -15.46 30.69 -0.92
C ASN A 26 -14.91 30.47 -2.32
N GLY A 27 -13.75 31.05 -2.64
CA GLY A 27 -13.11 30.89 -3.94
C GLY A 27 -12.64 29.44 -4.15
N VAL A 28 -12.50 29.07 -5.40
CA VAL A 28 -11.94 27.77 -5.79
C VAL A 28 -10.45 27.96 -6.07
N ALA A 29 -9.62 27.01 -5.64
CA ALA A 29 -8.22 27.00 -5.99
C ALA A 29 -8.09 26.84 -7.51
N PHE A 30 -7.02 27.35 -8.10
CA PHE A 30 -6.87 27.35 -9.56
C PHE A 30 -5.44 26.96 -9.95
N VAL A 31 -5.29 26.32 -11.11
CA VAL A 31 -3.99 25.92 -11.63
C VAL A 31 -3.29 27.13 -12.23
N LEU A 32 -2.09 27.41 -11.75
CA LEU A 32 -1.19 28.47 -12.24
C LEU A 32 -0.34 27.99 -13.42
N GLN A 33 0.17 26.78 -13.32
CA GLN A 33 0.91 26.09 -14.37
C GLN A 33 0.80 24.58 -14.18
N ASN A 34 1.01 23.83 -15.26
CA ASN A 34 1.00 22.37 -15.23
C ASN A 34 1.94 21.77 -16.28
N TYR A 35 2.23 20.49 -16.12
CA TYR A 35 2.95 19.69 -17.10
C TYR A 35 2.47 18.22 -17.03
N PRO A 36 2.28 17.53 -18.16
CA PRO A 36 2.34 18.04 -19.54
C PRO A 36 1.18 19.03 -19.82
N GLU A 37 1.34 19.91 -20.82
CA GLU A 37 0.34 20.94 -21.14
C GLU A 37 -0.98 20.34 -21.65
N GLU A 38 -0.90 19.24 -22.39
CA GLU A 38 -2.05 18.48 -22.87
C GLU A 38 -2.16 17.19 -22.08
N ILE A 39 -3.18 17.11 -21.23
CA ILE A 39 -3.56 15.88 -20.53
C ILE A 39 -4.90 15.37 -21.05
N GLN A 40 -5.06 14.06 -21.08
CA GLN A 40 -6.31 13.42 -21.49
C GLN A 40 -7.40 13.65 -20.44
N ASP A 41 -7.07 13.45 -19.17
CA ASP A 41 -8.00 13.60 -18.04
C ASP A 41 -8.06 15.06 -17.56
N LYS A 42 -8.79 15.92 -18.27
CA LYS A 42 -8.94 17.35 -17.86
C LYS A 42 -9.58 17.51 -16.48
N LYS A 43 -10.42 16.56 -16.07
CA LYS A 43 -11.12 16.58 -14.78
C LYS A 43 -10.12 16.57 -13.62
N ILE A 44 -9.03 15.80 -13.73
CA ILE A 44 -8.03 15.75 -12.67
C ILE A 44 -7.38 17.11 -12.42
N LEU A 45 -7.11 17.87 -13.48
CA LEU A 45 -6.41 19.15 -13.41
C LEU A 45 -7.33 20.30 -13.04
N GLU A 46 -8.53 20.33 -13.61
CA GLU A 46 -9.46 21.45 -13.44
C GLU A 46 -10.28 21.36 -12.15
N LEU A 47 -10.57 20.14 -11.66
CA LEU A 47 -11.46 19.94 -10.52
C LEU A 47 -10.80 19.22 -9.33
N GLU A 48 -10.09 18.12 -9.56
CA GLU A 48 -9.61 17.26 -8.47
C GLU A 48 -8.36 17.86 -7.80
N ILE A 49 -7.29 18.11 -8.54
CA ILE A 49 -6.05 18.69 -7.98
C ILE A 49 -6.33 19.98 -7.21
N PRO A 50 -7.06 20.99 -7.73
CA PRO A 50 -7.28 22.23 -6.98
C PRO A 50 -8.08 22.01 -5.70
N LYS A 51 -9.12 21.16 -5.74
CA LYS A 51 -9.95 20.83 -4.57
C LYS A 51 -9.15 20.15 -3.45
N PHE A 52 -8.19 19.30 -3.81
CA PHE A 52 -7.41 18.51 -2.86
C PHE A 52 -6.08 19.17 -2.47
N ALA A 53 -5.57 20.10 -3.28
CA ALA A 53 -4.41 20.92 -2.95
C ALA A 53 -4.69 21.88 -1.78
N PHE A 54 -5.94 22.33 -1.62
CA PHE A 54 -6.38 23.15 -0.48
C PHE A 54 -7.61 22.52 0.20
N PRO A 55 -7.44 21.39 0.92
CA PRO A 55 -8.56 20.65 1.48
C PRO A 55 -9.17 21.35 2.72
N ALA A 56 -8.44 22.24 3.39
CA ALA A 56 -8.94 23.04 4.51
C ALA A 56 -8.20 24.38 4.57
N GLU A 57 -8.60 25.26 5.48
CA GLU A 57 -7.78 26.41 5.83
C GLU A 57 -6.50 25.91 6.52
N VAL A 58 -5.39 25.96 5.80
CA VAL A 58 -4.08 25.54 6.30
C VAL A 58 -3.30 26.79 6.69
N ASP A 59 -3.28 27.13 7.98
CA ASP A 59 -2.35 28.11 8.53
C ASP A 59 -1.14 27.36 9.12
N SER A 60 -0.15 27.12 8.26
CA SER A 60 1.15 26.57 8.69
C SER A 60 2.25 27.59 8.47
N GLY A 61 2.97 27.91 9.55
CA GLY A 61 4.21 28.70 9.51
C GLY A 61 5.42 27.93 8.99
N ALA A 62 5.24 26.68 8.54
CA ALA A 62 6.30 25.80 8.03
C ALA A 62 5.87 25.09 6.74
N VAL A 63 6.86 24.58 5.99
CA VAL A 63 6.61 23.71 4.83
C VAL A 63 5.89 22.45 5.31
N ASP A 64 4.80 22.10 4.63
CA ASP A 64 4.04 20.88 4.90
C ASP A 64 3.97 20.00 3.64
N HIS A 65 4.10 18.69 3.82
CA HIS A 65 3.91 17.72 2.74
C HIS A 65 2.82 16.75 3.13
N PHE A 66 1.90 16.52 2.22
CA PHE A 66 0.80 15.59 2.41
C PHE A 66 0.47 14.92 1.09
N SER A 67 -0.27 13.83 1.15
CA SER A 67 -0.68 13.10 -0.03
C SER A 67 -2.15 12.75 0.01
N PHE A 68 -2.85 12.95 -1.10
CA PHE A 68 -4.22 12.46 -1.28
C PHE A 68 -4.24 11.29 -2.27
N VAL A 69 -5.35 10.55 -2.27
CA VAL A 69 -5.55 9.44 -3.21
C VAL A 69 -6.83 9.69 -3.99
N LEU A 70 -6.71 9.56 -5.30
CA LEU A 70 -7.81 9.48 -6.24
C LEU A 70 -7.95 8.03 -6.68
N THR A 71 -9.16 7.62 -7.01
CA THR A 71 -9.45 6.29 -7.56
C THR A 71 -9.87 6.48 -9.01
N ASP A 72 -9.24 5.77 -9.92
CA ASP A 72 -9.63 5.80 -11.33
C ASP A 72 -10.78 4.83 -11.65
N GLU A 73 -11.14 4.74 -12.93
CA GLU A 73 -12.26 3.93 -13.41
C GLU A 73 -12.03 2.41 -13.21
N GLU A 74 -10.78 1.96 -13.10
CA GLU A 74 -10.39 0.57 -12.84
C GLU A 74 -10.29 0.26 -11.35
N GLY A 75 -10.55 1.25 -10.48
CA GLY A 75 -10.37 1.12 -9.05
C GLY A 75 -8.91 1.24 -8.61
N LYS A 76 -7.96 1.62 -9.47
CA LYS A 76 -6.56 1.81 -9.10
C LYS A 76 -6.33 3.19 -8.48
N PHE A 77 -5.33 3.28 -7.60
CA PHE A 77 -4.99 4.48 -6.87
C PHE A 77 -4.03 5.38 -7.66
N LYS A 78 -4.42 6.64 -7.82
CA LYS A 78 -3.55 7.77 -8.20
C LYS A 78 -3.22 8.56 -6.93
N TYR A 79 -1.94 8.72 -6.63
CA TYR A 79 -1.44 9.46 -5.47
C TYR A 79 -1.11 10.90 -5.88
N GLY A 80 -1.75 11.88 -5.25
CA GLY A 80 -1.43 13.29 -5.38
C GLY A 80 -0.52 13.73 -4.24
N PHE A 81 0.77 13.91 -4.52
CA PHE A 81 1.78 14.38 -3.58
C PHE A 81 1.81 15.90 -3.57
N CYS A 82 1.64 16.51 -2.42
CA CYS A 82 1.54 17.96 -2.26
C CYS A 82 2.67 18.54 -1.42
N ARG A 83 3.03 19.78 -1.72
CA ARG A 83 3.93 20.62 -0.93
C ARG A 83 3.31 22.01 -0.75
N HIS A 84 3.01 22.36 0.49
CA HIS A 84 2.69 23.73 0.91
C HIS A 84 3.96 24.41 1.43
N ALA A 85 4.25 25.62 0.99
CA ALA A 85 5.28 26.46 1.62
C ALA A 85 4.69 27.28 2.78
N ALA A 86 5.53 27.67 3.73
CA ALA A 86 5.14 28.50 4.87
C ALA A 86 4.52 29.82 4.41
N GLY A 87 3.26 30.09 4.82
CA GLY A 87 2.53 31.29 4.40
C GLY A 87 2.29 31.41 2.88
N SER A 88 2.53 30.34 2.11
CA SER A 88 2.50 30.39 0.65
C SER A 88 1.08 30.52 0.12
N GLN A 89 0.95 31.30 -0.95
CA GLN A 89 -0.25 31.38 -1.76
C GLN A 89 -0.33 30.25 -2.79
N THR A 90 0.66 29.36 -2.85
CA THR A 90 0.70 28.26 -3.83
C THR A 90 1.03 26.91 -3.20
N CYS A 91 0.48 25.85 -3.80
CA CYS A 91 0.72 24.45 -3.52
C CYS A 91 1.30 23.77 -4.76
N LEU A 92 2.42 23.07 -4.64
CA LEU A 92 2.93 22.22 -5.70
C LEU A 92 2.35 20.81 -5.55
N CYS A 93 1.88 20.23 -6.64
CA CYS A 93 1.29 18.90 -6.67
C CYS A 93 1.88 18.04 -7.80
N ILE A 94 2.20 16.79 -7.51
CA ILE A 94 2.50 15.75 -8.52
C ILE A 94 1.51 14.61 -8.32
N VAL A 95 0.84 14.19 -9.39
CA VAL A 95 0.01 12.99 -9.40
C VAL A 95 0.74 11.85 -10.07
N SER A 96 0.78 10.68 -9.43
CA SER A 96 1.39 9.46 -9.98
C SER A 96 0.66 8.21 -9.50
N PHE A 97 0.67 7.15 -10.29
CA PHE A 97 0.28 5.80 -9.86
C PHE A 97 1.31 5.14 -8.93
N LEU A 98 2.54 5.66 -8.90
CA LEU A 98 3.64 5.11 -8.12
C LEU A 98 3.61 5.70 -6.69
N PRO A 99 3.51 4.88 -5.64
CA PRO A 99 3.45 5.33 -4.25
C PRO A 99 4.83 5.74 -3.69
N TRP A 100 5.60 6.55 -4.43
CA TRP A 100 6.98 6.91 -4.09
C TRP A 100 7.08 8.19 -3.27
N PHE A 101 6.45 8.21 -2.10
CA PHE A 101 6.32 9.38 -1.22
C PHE A 101 7.64 10.13 -1.02
N GLU A 102 8.71 9.45 -0.65
CA GLU A 102 10.01 10.06 -0.36
C GLU A 102 10.69 10.64 -1.61
N ILE A 103 10.45 10.07 -2.79
CA ILE A 103 11.01 10.57 -4.06
C ILE A 103 10.24 11.81 -4.49
N PHE A 104 8.91 11.76 -4.51
CA PHE A 104 8.09 12.88 -4.94
C PHE A 104 8.15 14.07 -3.98
N TYR A 105 8.25 13.87 -2.66
CA TYR A 105 8.47 14.98 -1.74
C TYR A 105 9.82 15.66 -1.92
N ARG A 106 10.89 14.91 -2.24
CA ARG A 106 12.20 15.48 -2.59
C ARG A 106 12.14 16.23 -3.92
N LEU A 107 11.46 15.67 -4.92
CA LEU A 107 11.24 16.33 -6.20
C LEU A 107 10.48 17.65 -6.03
N LEU A 108 9.37 17.66 -5.29
CA LEU A 108 8.60 18.87 -5.00
C LEU A 108 9.44 19.93 -4.28
N ASN A 109 10.37 19.55 -3.40
CA ASN A 109 11.29 20.49 -2.78
C ASN A 109 12.26 21.10 -3.80
N LEU A 110 12.82 20.29 -4.71
CA LEU A 110 13.67 20.76 -5.80
C LEU A 110 12.91 21.73 -6.71
N LEU A 111 11.69 21.36 -7.14
CA LEU A 111 10.87 22.21 -7.99
C LEU A 111 10.53 23.54 -7.31
N ALA A 112 10.21 23.52 -6.01
CA ALA A 112 10.00 24.75 -5.24
C ALA A 112 11.26 25.62 -5.14
N GLU A 113 12.44 25.01 -5.01
CA GLU A 113 13.70 25.75 -5.00
C GLU A 113 13.94 26.43 -6.35
N ILE A 114 13.70 25.73 -7.46
CA ILE A 114 13.83 26.28 -8.82
C ILE A 114 12.87 27.45 -9.01
N LEU A 115 11.58 27.29 -8.66
CA LEU A 115 10.56 28.35 -8.84
C LEU A 115 10.89 29.64 -8.06
N ASN A 116 11.58 29.52 -6.92
CA ASN A 116 11.97 30.67 -6.11
C ASN A 116 13.23 31.39 -6.59
N ARG A 117 13.95 30.88 -7.60
CA ARG A 117 15.15 31.54 -8.16
C ARG A 117 14.76 32.64 -9.15
N THR A 118 15.44 33.78 -9.08
CA THR A 118 15.18 34.94 -9.95
C THR A 118 15.73 34.78 -11.38
N GLU A 119 16.79 33.99 -11.56
CA GLU A 119 17.53 33.89 -12.83
C GLU A 119 17.15 32.65 -13.67
N SER A 120 16.52 31.64 -13.05
CA SER A 120 16.07 30.41 -13.74
C SER A 120 14.95 29.74 -12.95
N ASN A 121 13.71 30.16 -13.22
CA ASN A 121 12.47 29.68 -12.58
C ASN A 121 11.72 28.63 -13.40
N HIS A 122 12.37 28.01 -14.39
CA HIS A 122 11.73 27.07 -15.30
C HIS A 122 11.88 25.62 -14.78
N VAL A 123 10.80 25.07 -14.23
CA VAL A 123 10.72 23.66 -13.79
C VAL A 123 10.56 22.67 -14.94
N ARG A 124 10.13 23.16 -16.11
CA ARG A 124 9.78 22.35 -17.28
C ARG A 124 10.86 21.37 -17.73
N PRO A 125 12.16 21.72 -17.81
CA PRO A 125 13.19 20.77 -18.26
C PRO A 125 13.30 19.53 -17.37
N VAL A 126 13.19 19.71 -16.05
CA VAL A 126 13.25 18.60 -15.08
C VAL A 126 12.01 17.70 -15.22
N LEU A 127 10.83 18.32 -15.36
CA LEU A 127 9.57 17.61 -15.56
C LEU A 127 9.56 16.83 -16.88
N GLU A 128 10.03 17.44 -17.98
CA GLU A 128 10.15 16.80 -19.29
C GLU A 128 11.10 15.61 -19.27
N ALA A 129 12.27 15.76 -18.65
CA ALA A 129 13.25 14.69 -18.53
C ALA A 129 12.70 13.50 -17.73
N LEU A 130 12.01 13.78 -16.61
CA LEU A 130 11.40 12.74 -15.78
C LEU A 130 10.23 12.06 -16.47
N PHE A 131 9.37 12.81 -17.18
CA PHE A 131 8.19 12.27 -17.87
C PHE A 131 8.55 11.38 -19.07
N LYS A 132 9.61 11.72 -19.79
CA LYS A 132 10.15 10.92 -20.90
C LYS A 132 10.97 9.71 -20.43
N HIS A 133 11.36 9.67 -19.16
CA HIS A 133 12.07 8.52 -18.61
C HIS A 133 11.11 7.35 -18.43
N HIS A 134 11.55 6.15 -18.81
CA HIS A 134 10.81 4.92 -18.53
C HIS A 134 10.62 4.71 -17.03
N VAL A 135 9.62 3.94 -16.61
CA VAL A 135 9.49 3.58 -15.19
C VAL A 135 10.63 2.60 -14.84
N PRO A 136 11.58 2.99 -13.97
CA PRO A 136 12.76 2.19 -13.66
C PRO A 136 12.40 0.91 -12.90
N SER A 137 13.23 -0.12 -13.05
CA SER A 137 13.07 -1.37 -12.30
C SER A 137 13.47 -1.20 -10.83
N SER A 138 12.91 -2.02 -9.93
CA SER A 138 13.24 -1.98 -8.50
C SER A 138 14.77 -2.03 -8.25
N GLY A 139 15.29 -1.08 -7.47
CA GLY A 139 16.71 -0.95 -7.17
C GLY A 139 17.56 -0.23 -8.22
N GLU A 140 17.01 0.08 -9.39
CA GLU A 140 17.70 0.88 -10.41
C GLU A 140 17.91 2.32 -9.94
N LYS A 141 19.10 2.87 -10.22
CA LYS A 141 19.43 4.27 -9.90
C LYS A 141 19.14 5.15 -11.11
N VAL A 142 18.33 6.18 -10.88
CA VAL A 142 18.02 7.21 -11.87
C VAL A 142 18.80 8.48 -11.55
N GLU A 143 19.40 9.07 -12.58
CA GLU A 143 20.12 10.32 -12.53
C GLU A 143 19.60 11.25 -13.64
N LEU A 144 18.89 12.31 -13.24
CA LEU A 144 18.35 13.30 -14.16
C LEU A 144 19.19 14.57 -14.10
N LEU A 145 19.93 14.82 -15.18
CA LEU A 145 20.64 16.07 -15.40
C LEU A 145 19.66 17.12 -15.88
N SER A 146 19.42 18.15 -15.06
CA SER A 146 18.83 19.40 -15.55
C SER A 146 19.82 20.13 -16.47
N HIS A 147 19.34 21.12 -17.22
CA HIS A 147 20.20 22.00 -18.03
C HIS A 147 21.28 22.74 -17.19
N ASP A 148 21.04 22.91 -15.88
CA ASP A 148 22.05 23.37 -14.94
C ASP A 148 22.75 22.15 -14.29
N PRO A 149 24.07 21.96 -14.51
CA PRO A 149 24.81 20.83 -13.93
C PRO A 149 24.86 20.83 -12.39
N LYS A 150 24.46 21.92 -11.72
CA LYS A 150 24.27 21.95 -10.26
C LYS A 150 22.94 21.35 -9.80
N GLN A 151 22.02 21.04 -10.71
CA GLN A 151 20.66 20.56 -10.43
C GLN A 151 20.50 19.10 -10.87
N LEU A 152 21.26 18.21 -10.22
CA LEU A 152 21.14 16.76 -10.41
C LEU A 152 20.06 16.21 -9.48
N PHE A 153 18.98 15.67 -10.04
CA PHE A 153 18.01 14.90 -9.28
C PHE A 153 18.33 13.41 -9.41
N THR A 154 18.65 12.76 -8.28
CA THR A 154 18.94 11.33 -8.26
C THR A 154 18.09 10.60 -7.22
N PHE A 155 17.64 9.41 -7.60
CA PHE A 155 16.94 8.49 -6.71
C PHE A 155 17.19 7.05 -7.11
N THR A 156 16.89 6.13 -6.19
CA THR A 156 16.86 4.70 -6.46
C THR A 156 15.40 4.25 -6.44
N CYS A 157 14.98 3.50 -7.45
CA CYS A 157 13.63 2.96 -7.54
C CYS A 157 13.33 2.10 -6.30
N PRO A 158 12.28 2.41 -5.52
CA PRO A 158 11.96 1.67 -4.30
C PRO A 158 11.53 0.23 -4.62
N ASN A 159 11.90 -0.70 -3.74
CA ASN A 159 11.42 -2.07 -3.80
C ASN A 159 10.05 -2.17 -3.13
N SER A 160 8.99 -2.35 -3.93
CA SER A 160 7.61 -2.48 -3.44
C SER A 160 7.36 -3.75 -2.62
N ALA A 161 8.25 -4.75 -2.72
CA ALA A 161 8.16 -5.98 -1.95
C ALA A 161 8.70 -5.86 -0.51
N GLU A 162 9.39 -4.77 -0.16
CA GLU A 162 9.97 -4.58 1.17
C GLU A 162 8.98 -4.01 2.19
N LEU A 163 9.11 -4.43 3.46
CA LEU A 163 8.35 -3.83 4.56
C LEU A 163 8.80 -2.37 4.79
N PRO A 164 7.86 -1.46 5.10
CA PRO A 164 8.20 -0.09 5.45
C PRO A 164 9.05 -0.03 6.72
N ARG A 165 10.11 0.79 6.67
CA ARG A 165 11.09 0.94 7.75
C ARG A 165 11.03 2.32 8.39
N ILE A 166 11.21 2.41 9.70
CA ILE A 166 11.35 3.69 10.42
C ILE A 166 12.85 4.00 10.61
N PRO A 167 13.33 5.21 10.28
CA PRO A 167 12.58 6.40 9.87
C PRO A 167 12.43 6.59 8.35
N GLN A 168 12.88 5.64 7.52
CA GLN A 168 12.96 5.83 6.06
C GLN A 168 11.59 6.05 5.40
N ASN A 169 10.57 5.34 5.85
CA ASN A 169 9.19 5.52 5.42
C ASN A 169 8.53 6.62 6.24
N ARG A 170 8.26 7.77 5.63
CA ARG A 170 7.74 8.96 6.31
C ARG A 170 6.36 8.73 6.90
N ASN A 171 5.49 8.03 6.17
CA ASN A 171 4.11 7.80 6.59
C ASN A 171 4.04 6.96 7.87
N LEU A 172 4.73 5.81 7.90
CA LEU A 172 4.80 4.96 9.08
C LEU A 172 5.51 5.65 10.25
N THR A 173 6.53 6.46 9.97
CA THR A 173 7.26 7.20 10.99
C THR A 173 6.39 8.27 11.67
N GLU A 174 5.67 9.08 10.90
CA GLU A 174 4.77 10.09 11.46
C GLU A 174 3.58 9.43 12.16
N TYR A 175 3.00 8.37 11.60
CA TYR A 175 1.94 7.60 12.25
C TYR A 175 2.37 7.05 13.61
N TYR A 176 3.55 6.41 13.68
CA TYR A 176 4.10 5.87 14.93
C TYR A 176 4.45 6.95 15.96
N ASN A 177 4.78 8.17 15.51
CA ASN A 177 5.05 9.29 16.41
C ASN A 177 3.76 9.98 16.90
N ALA A 178 2.73 10.03 16.07
CA ALA A 178 1.46 10.66 16.39
C ALA A 178 0.57 9.77 17.27
N VAL A 179 0.61 8.45 17.06
CA VAL A 179 -0.37 7.51 17.60
C VAL A 179 0.28 6.51 18.55
N ASN A 180 -0.26 6.40 19.77
CA ASN A 180 0.22 5.45 20.77
C ASN A 180 -0.16 4.00 20.43
N VAL A 181 0.52 3.04 21.05
CA VAL A 181 0.34 1.59 20.79
C VAL A 181 -1.10 1.13 20.95
N HIS A 182 -1.81 1.62 21.96
CA HIS A 182 -3.21 1.23 22.18
C HIS A 182 -4.11 1.67 21.02
N THR A 183 -3.93 2.91 20.58
CA THR A 183 -4.71 3.50 19.48
C THR A 183 -4.34 2.83 18.16
N MET A 184 -3.06 2.54 17.91
CA MET A 184 -2.64 1.78 16.73
C MET A 184 -3.33 0.40 16.65
N MET A 185 -3.39 -0.33 17.76
CA MET A 185 -4.08 -1.62 17.82
C MET A 185 -5.59 -1.47 17.64
N SER A 186 -6.19 -0.40 18.19
CA SER A 186 -7.62 -0.10 18.04
C SER A 186 -7.97 0.19 16.58
N ILE A 187 -7.18 1.04 15.90
CA ILE A 187 -7.33 1.35 14.47
C ILE A 187 -7.22 0.08 13.64
N TYR A 188 -6.19 -0.75 13.91
CA TYR A 188 -6.00 -2.02 13.23
C TYR A 188 -7.19 -2.98 13.41
N ALA A 189 -7.72 -3.11 14.63
CA ALA A 189 -8.91 -3.94 14.89
C ALA A 189 -10.16 -3.43 14.16
N CYS A 190 -10.37 -2.11 14.11
CA CYS A 190 -11.46 -1.50 13.34
C CYS A 190 -11.30 -1.75 11.83
N MET A 191 -10.07 -1.68 11.32
CA MET A 191 -9.78 -1.96 9.91
C MET A 191 -10.02 -3.45 9.58
N LEU A 192 -9.59 -4.39 10.41
CA LEU A 192 -9.85 -5.82 10.19
C LEU A 192 -11.35 -6.17 10.15
N GLN A 193 -12.21 -5.30 10.67
CA GLN A 193 -13.67 -5.46 10.63
C GLN A 193 -14.34 -4.52 9.61
N GLU A 194 -13.55 -3.91 8.73
CA GLU A 194 -14.01 -3.00 7.66
C GLU A 194 -14.94 -1.88 8.15
N ARG A 195 -14.67 -1.35 9.35
CA ARG A 195 -15.43 -0.22 9.88
C ARG A 195 -15.23 1.02 9.01
N ARG A 196 -16.23 1.91 9.04
CA ARG A 196 -16.09 3.26 8.51
C ARG A 196 -15.25 4.08 9.49
N ILE A 197 -14.01 4.39 9.12
CA ILE A 197 -13.04 5.09 9.98
C ILE A 197 -12.82 6.51 9.46
N LEU A 198 -13.02 7.49 10.34
CA LEU A 198 -12.68 8.89 10.11
C LEU A 198 -11.46 9.26 10.95
N ILE A 199 -10.33 9.55 10.29
CA ILE A 199 -9.14 10.08 10.95
C ILE A 199 -9.18 11.61 10.87
N ILE A 200 -8.93 12.28 12.00
CA ILE A 200 -8.85 13.75 12.09
C ILE A 200 -7.49 14.19 12.64
N SER A 201 -6.99 15.32 12.16
CA SER A 201 -5.81 16.02 12.69
C SER A 201 -5.83 17.47 12.22
N ARG A 202 -5.17 18.36 12.99
CA ARG A 202 -4.93 19.75 12.58
C ARG A 202 -3.78 19.92 11.59
N LYS A 203 -3.00 18.86 11.30
CA LYS A 203 -1.89 18.89 10.34
C LYS A 203 -2.15 17.91 9.19
N LEU A 204 -2.06 18.38 7.94
CA LEU A 204 -2.31 17.54 6.77
C LEU A 204 -1.26 16.43 6.61
N SER A 205 0.01 16.73 6.86
CA SER A 205 1.08 15.70 6.90
C SER A 205 0.73 14.56 7.84
N ARG A 206 0.33 14.89 9.08
CA ARG A 206 -0.04 13.88 10.08
C ARG A 206 -1.29 13.11 9.67
N LEU A 207 -2.33 13.81 9.22
CA LEU A 207 -3.58 13.19 8.78
C LEU A 207 -3.31 12.13 7.70
N THR A 208 -2.65 12.52 6.62
CA THR A 208 -2.39 11.65 5.48
C THR A 208 -1.39 10.54 5.81
N ALA A 209 -0.36 10.85 6.62
CA ALA A 209 0.57 9.84 7.12
C ALA A 209 -0.12 8.79 8.01
N CYS A 210 -1.06 9.19 8.88
CA CYS A 210 -1.81 8.24 9.71
C CYS A 210 -2.68 7.32 8.84
N ILE A 211 -3.30 7.84 7.78
CA ILE A 211 -4.11 7.05 6.86
C ILE A 211 -3.24 6.04 6.09
N HIS A 212 -2.16 6.50 5.46
CA HIS A 212 -1.26 5.62 4.71
C HIS A 212 -0.51 4.64 5.62
N GLY A 213 -0.02 5.12 6.76
CA GLY A 213 0.72 4.34 7.73
C GLY A 213 -0.13 3.21 8.32
N SER A 214 -1.36 3.51 8.77
CA SER A 214 -2.27 2.48 9.30
C SER A 214 -2.67 1.45 8.24
N ALA A 215 -3.05 1.90 7.02
CA ALA A 215 -3.40 1.00 5.93
C ALA A 215 -2.24 0.08 5.52
N SER A 216 -0.98 0.56 5.54
CA SER A 216 0.20 -0.25 5.19
C SER A 216 0.42 -1.45 6.14
N LEU A 217 -0.10 -1.39 7.36
CA LEU A 217 0.04 -2.44 8.37
C LEU A 217 -0.96 -3.60 8.18
N LEU A 218 -1.87 -3.49 7.20
CA LEU A 218 -2.78 -4.56 6.81
C LEU A 218 -2.14 -5.62 5.89
N TYR A 219 -0.94 -5.33 5.35
CA TYR A 219 -0.22 -6.24 4.46
C TYR A 219 -0.19 -7.69 5.02
N PRO A 220 -0.58 -8.70 4.23
CA PRO A 220 -0.73 -8.71 2.76
C PRO A 220 -2.10 -8.27 2.23
N MET A 221 -3.02 -7.87 3.11
CA MET A 221 -4.33 -7.33 2.72
C MET A 221 -4.22 -5.83 2.43
N PHE A 222 -5.05 -5.34 1.53
CA PHE A 222 -5.12 -3.93 1.17
C PHE A 222 -6.51 -3.38 1.43
N TRP A 223 -6.59 -2.19 2.02
CA TRP A 223 -7.85 -1.51 2.26
C TRP A 223 -8.58 -1.22 0.93
N GLN A 224 -9.83 -1.68 0.81
CA GLN A 224 -10.61 -1.62 -0.44
C GLN A 224 -11.59 -0.45 -0.52
N HIS A 225 -11.88 0.22 0.61
CA HIS A 225 -12.91 1.26 0.65
C HIS A 225 -12.39 2.67 0.31
N ILE A 226 -13.33 3.52 -0.10
CA ILE A 226 -13.08 4.85 -0.68
C ILE A 226 -12.44 5.80 0.34
N TYR A 227 -11.42 6.52 -0.09
CA TYR A 227 -10.85 7.65 0.63
C TYR A 227 -11.72 8.90 0.42
N ILE A 228 -12.39 9.38 1.46
CA ILE A 228 -13.24 10.58 1.41
C ILE A 228 -12.57 11.74 2.17
N PRO A 229 -12.06 12.77 1.48
CA PRO A 229 -11.32 13.87 2.13
C PRO A 229 -12.18 14.86 2.91
N LYS A 230 -13.49 14.93 2.59
CA LYS A 230 -14.44 15.83 3.25
C LYS A 230 -15.76 15.09 3.43
N LEU A 231 -16.13 14.85 4.69
CA LEU A 231 -17.43 14.33 5.09
C LEU A 231 -18.24 15.47 5.69
N ARG A 232 -19.51 15.61 5.30
CA ARG A 232 -20.42 16.55 5.96
C ARG A 232 -20.88 15.95 7.29
N PRO A 233 -21.12 16.75 8.35
CA PRO A 233 -21.61 16.24 9.63
C PRO A 233 -22.89 15.40 9.54
N SER A 234 -23.76 15.69 8.56
CA SER A 234 -24.99 14.93 8.29
C SER A 234 -24.77 13.52 7.73
N GLU A 235 -23.56 13.20 7.30
CA GLU A 235 -23.17 11.93 6.67
C GLU A 235 -22.40 11.02 7.65
N LEU A 236 -22.23 11.45 8.91
CA LEU A 236 -21.31 10.81 9.84
C LEU A 236 -21.75 9.43 10.34
N GLY A 237 -23.04 9.07 10.30
CA GLY A 237 -23.57 7.73 10.62
C GLY A 237 -22.85 6.98 11.77
N ASP A 238 -22.73 5.65 11.64
CA ASP A 238 -21.93 4.82 12.54
C ASP A 238 -20.46 4.81 12.08
N VAL A 239 -19.68 5.79 12.54
CA VAL A 239 -18.26 5.97 12.18
C VAL A 239 -17.36 5.91 13.41
N VAL A 240 -16.23 5.21 13.27
CA VAL A 240 -15.13 5.24 14.23
C VAL A 240 -14.31 6.50 14.01
N VAL A 241 -14.25 7.37 15.01
CA VAL A 241 -13.48 8.62 14.94
C VAL A 241 -12.12 8.44 15.61
N VAL A 242 -11.05 8.70 14.87
CA VAL A 242 -9.67 8.62 15.33
C VAL A 242 -9.08 10.02 15.36
N ASP A 243 -8.83 10.54 16.55
CA ASP A 243 -8.11 11.80 16.73
C ASP A 243 -6.60 11.51 16.78
N ALA A 244 -5.92 11.78 15.67
CA ALA A 244 -4.48 11.55 15.56
C ALA A 244 -3.64 12.60 16.32
N ASP A 245 -4.23 13.73 16.73
CA ASP A 245 -3.51 14.74 17.52
C ASP A 245 -3.47 14.37 19.00
N ASN A 246 -4.57 13.78 19.50
CA ASN A 246 -4.69 13.35 20.89
C ASN A 246 -4.46 11.84 21.08
N SER A 247 -4.27 11.10 20.00
CA SER A 247 -4.15 9.64 19.98
C SER A 247 -5.30 8.97 20.73
N THR A 248 -6.54 9.26 20.32
CA THR A 248 -7.76 8.68 20.88
C THR A 248 -8.63 8.07 19.79
N VAL A 249 -9.42 7.06 20.16
CA VAL A 249 -10.44 6.44 19.31
C VAL A 249 -11.78 6.57 20.02
N SER A 250 -12.77 7.16 19.35
CA SER A 250 -14.16 7.18 19.76
C SER A 250 -14.94 6.25 18.84
N SER A 251 -15.58 5.26 19.44
CA SER A 251 -16.27 4.18 18.74
C SER A 251 -17.37 3.65 19.64
N GLU A 252 -18.54 3.36 19.07
CA GLU A 252 -19.58 2.56 19.73
C GLU A 252 -19.29 1.06 19.68
N TYR A 253 -18.32 0.66 18.84
CA TYR A 253 -17.83 -0.70 18.68
C TYR A 253 -16.65 -0.98 19.62
N ASN A 254 -16.63 -2.18 20.20
CA ASN A 254 -15.51 -2.70 20.99
C ASN A 254 -14.58 -3.60 20.16
N ASP A 255 -14.22 -3.17 18.95
CA ASP A 255 -13.53 -4.03 17.96
C ASP A 255 -12.20 -4.60 18.45
N LEU A 256 -11.48 -3.87 19.31
CA LEU A 256 -10.23 -4.36 19.91
C LEU A 256 -10.46 -5.50 20.91
N GLU A 257 -11.61 -5.55 21.58
CA GLU A 257 -11.97 -6.63 22.51
C GLU A 257 -12.38 -7.91 21.77
N VAL A 258 -12.90 -7.77 20.54
CA VAL A 258 -13.27 -8.90 19.67
C VAL A 258 -12.04 -9.57 19.05
N LEU A 259 -10.92 -8.84 18.93
CA LEU A 259 -9.67 -9.40 18.41
C LEU A 259 -9.11 -10.49 19.36
N PRO A 260 -8.62 -11.63 18.84
CA PRO A 260 -8.12 -12.69 19.70
C PRO A 260 -6.99 -12.23 20.63
N SER A 261 -7.08 -12.62 21.90
CA SER A 261 -6.19 -12.18 22.97
C SER A 261 -4.71 -12.47 22.71
N GLU A 262 -4.44 -13.57 22.01
CA GLU A 262 -3.14 -14.04 21.59
C GLU A 262 -2.50 -13.04 20.61
N VAL A 263 -3.29 -12.51 19.68
CA VAL A 263 -2.87 -11.51 18.68
C VAL A 263 -2.64 -10.15 19.36
N VAL A 264 -3.57 -9.73 20.22
CA VAL A 264 -3.42 -8.49 21.01
C VAL A 264 -2.16 -8.53 21.87
N SER A 265 -1.91 -9.65 22.55
CA SER A 265 -0.73 -9.86 23.39
C SER A 265 0.56 -9.82 22.58
N LEU A 266 0.57 -10.48 21.41
CA LEU A 266 1.69 -10.48 20.47
C LEU A 266 2.04 -9.06 20.00
N LEU A 267 1.05 -8.30 19.53
CA LEU A 267 1.21 -6.92 19.08
C LEU A 267 1.72 -6.03 20.21
N LYS A 268 1.04 -6.07 21.37
CA LYS A 268 1.39 -5.26 22.53
C LYS A 268 2.81 -5.52 23.01
N LYS A 269 3.25 -6.79 23.06
CA LYS A 269 4.62 -7.16 23.44
C LYS A 269 5.65 -6.60 22.46
N ARG A 270 5.42 -6.76 21.15
CA ARG A 270 6.36 -6.32 20.11
C ARG A 270 6.43 -4.80 20.01
N LEU A 271 5.31 -4.11 19.98
CA LEU A 271 5.27 -2.65 19.91
C LEU A 271 5.85 -1.99 21.17
N LYS A 272 5.68 -2.58 22.35
CA LYS A 272 6.36 -2.12 23.56
C LYS A 272 7.87 -2.31 23.52
N ALA A 273 8.35 -3.42 22.96
CA ALA A 273 9.79 -3.63 22.79
C ALA A 273 10.40 -2.56 21.87
N GLN A 274 9.69 -2.19 20.80
CA GLN A 274 10.11 -1.10 19.90
C GLN A 274 10.08 0.28 20.59
N ASN A 275 9.12 0.54 21.48
CA ASN A 275 9.13 1.76 22.29
C ASN A 275 10.31 1.82 23.28
N ALA A 276 10.78 0.68 23.79
CA ALA A 276 11.98 0.65 24.63
C ALA A 276 13.24 0.93 23.81
N GLU A 277 13.32 0.43 22.58
CA GLU A 277 14.41 0.71 21.64
C GLU A 277 14.41 2.17 21.13
N LYS A 278 13.24 2.83 21.07
CA LYS A 278 13.11 4.28 20.80
C LYS A 278 13.92 5.14 21.79
N ILE A 279 14.13 4.65 23.01
CA ILE A 279 14.88 5.33 24.06
C ILE A 279 16.40 5.08 23.93
N GLY A 280 16.82 4.00 23.26
CA GLY A 280 18.22 3.62 23.11
C GLY A 280 18.65 3.58 21.65
N SER A 281 18.97 4.74 21.05
CA SER A 281 19.71 5.02 19.78
C SER A 281 19.74 3.99 18.62
N SER A 282 18.82 3.03 18.56
CA SER A 282 18.69 2.01 17.52
C SER A 282 17.59 2.45 16.57
N ILE A 283 17.91 2.55 15.29
CA ILE A 283 16.98 2.84 14.21
C ILE A 283 15.91 1.73 14.20
N LEU A 284 14.65 2.10 14.41
CA LEU A 284 13.47 1.22 14.58
C LEU A 284 13.22 0.22 13.42
N GLY A 285 14.00 0.30 12.32
CA GLY A 285 14.05 -0.70 11.27
C GLY A 285 12.66 -1.05 10.73
N ASP A 286 12.45 -2.32 10.40
CA ASP A 286 11.13 -2.87 10.00
C ASP A 286 10.30 -3.37 11.20
N GLY A 287 10.73 -3.12 12.45
CA GLY A 287 10.21 -3.79 13.64
C GLY A 287 8.71 -3.56 13.88
N VAL A 288 8.22 -2.35 13.60
CA VAL A 288 6.78 -2.01 13.69
C VAL A 288 5.99 -2.76 12.61
N ALA A 289 6.39 -2.64 11.34
CA ALA A 289 5.71 -3.32 10.24
C ALA A 289 5.71 -4.85 10.42
N LYS A 290 6.84 -5.42 10.86
CA LYS A 290 6.99 -6.84 11.14
C LYS A 290 6.14 -7.32 12.33
N ALA A 291 5.84 -6.46 13.30
CA ALA A 291 4.92 -6.79 14.38
C ALA A 291 3.50 -7.03 13.87
N PHE A 292 3.01 -6.16 12.99
CA PHE A 292 1.69 -6.29 12.36
C PHE A 292 1.65 -7.41 11.32
N LEU A 293 2.73 -7.60 10.54
CA LEU A 293 2.86 -8.75 9.65
C LEU A 293 2.63 -10.07 10.41
N ARG A 294 3.29 -10.24 11.55
CA ARG A 294 3.15 -11.45 12.39
C ARG A 294 1.76 -11.59 12.99
N ALA A 295 1.10 -10.49 13.32
CA ALA A 295 -0.30 -10.52 13.73
C ALA A 295 -1.20 -11.03 12.59
N ASN A 296 -0.97 -10.56 11.36
CA ASN A 296 -1.67 -11.06 10.18
C ASN A 296 -1.34 -12.55 9.93
N VAL A 297 -0.09 -13.00 10.09
CA VAL A 297 0.27 -14.43 9.97
C VAL A 297 -0.45 -15.30 11.02
N ALA A 298 -0.53 -14.82 12.26
CA ALA A 298 -1.26 -15.52 13.32
C ALA A 298 -2.75 -15.65 12.99
N LEU A 299 -3.38 -14.59 12.45
CA LEU A 299 -4.79 -14.57 12.06
C LEU A 299 -5.05 -15.40 10.80
N ILE A 300 -4.44 -15.02 9.67
CA ILE A 300 -4.81 -15.50 8.33
C ILE A 300 -3.79 -16.46 7.72
N GLY A 301 -2.66 -16.73 8.37
CA GLY A 301 -1.62 -17.63 7.84
C GLY A 301 -2.08 -19.08 7.64
N GLY A 302 -3.24 -19.46 8.20
CA GLY A 302 -3.87 -20.76 8.04
C GLY A 302 -4.62 -20.95 6.71
N TYR A 303 -4.59 -19.93 5.84
CA TYR A 303 -5.27 -19.96 4.54
C TYR A 303 -4.71 -21.04 3.60
N ARG A 304 -3.45 -21.44 3.75
CA ARG A 304 -2.83 -22.46 2.89
C ARG A 304 -3.42 -23.84 3.14
N GLU A 305 -3.75 -24.15 4.39
CA GLU A 305 -4.40 -25.38 4.81
C GLU A 305 -5.84 -25.49 4.25
N ALA A 306 -6.43 -24.36 3.89
CA ALA A 306 -7.75 -24.23 3.29
C ALA A 306 -7.74 -24.32 1.76
N LEU A 307 -6.57 -24.32 1.11
CA LEU A 307 -6.50 -24.53 -0.34
C LEU A 307 -6.78 -26.00 -0.68
N ARG A 308 -7.68 -26.23 -1.62
CA ARG A 308 -8.10 -27.56 -2.10
C ARG A 308 -7.70 -27.75 -3.55
N PHE A 309 -7.15 -28.92 -3.85
CA PHE A 309 -6.67 -29.32 -5.17
C PHE A 309 -7.45 -30.57 -5.66
N PRO A 310 -8.76 -30.44 -5.92
CA PRO A 310 -9.56 -31.56 -6.42
C PRO A 310 -9.04 -32.03 -7.80
N PRO A 311 -8.90 -33.35 -8.03
CA PRO A 311 -8.45 -33.86 -9.32
C PRO A 311 -9.40 -33.47 -10.46
N GLY A 312 -8.89 -32.82 -11.51
CA GLY A 312 -9.66 -32.43 -12.70
C GLY A 312 -10.57 -31.21 -12.51
N GLU A 313 -10.50 -30.54 -11.37
CA GLU A 313 -11.25 -29.32 -11.07
C GLU A 313 -10.29 -28.16 -10.75
N GLN A 314 -10.81 -26.93 -10.78
CA GLN A 314 -10.06 -25.74 -10.39
C GLN A 314 -9.72 -25.77 -8.89
N ILE A 315 -8.62 -25.10 -8.54
CA ILE A 315 -8.20 -24.90 -7.14
C ILE A 315 -9.27 -24.06 -6.44
N LYS A 316 -9.68 -24.48 -5.24
CA LYS A 316 -10.72 -23.79 -4.45
C LYS A 316 -10.23 -23.48 -3.05
N PHE A 317 -10.86 -22.51 -2.42
CA PHE A 317 -10.68 -22.18 -1.01
C PHE A 317 -11.81 -22.79 -0.17
N ASP A 318 -11.46 -23.46 0.93
CA ASP A 318 -12.38 -24.14 1.85
C ASP A 318 -12.49 -23.33 3.15
N GLU A 319 -13.58 -22.57 3.28
CA GLU A 319 -13.82 -21.65 4.40
C GLU A 319 -13.84 -22.37 5.76
N ASP A 320 -14.48 -23.55 5.81
CA ASP A 320 -14.53 -24.35 7.04
C ASP A 320 -13.13 -24.78 7.45
N ALA A 321 -12.31 -25.24 6.50
CA ALA A 321 -10.94 -25.60 6.79
C ALA A 321 -10.09 -24.42 7.24
N PHE A 322 -10.36 -23.22 6.73
CA PHE A 322 -9.69 -22.01 7.17
C PHE A 322 -10.04 -21.69 8.63
N ILE A 323 -11.32 -21.73 9.01
CA ILE A 323 -11.74 -21.52 10.41
C ILE A 323 -11.06 -22.56 11.32
N HIS A 324 -11.06 -23.83 10.91
CA HIS A 324 -10.48 -24.92 11.69
C HIS A 324 -8.94 -24.97 11.66
N SER A 325 -8.28 -24.11 10.86
CA SER A 325 -6.81 -24.00 10.81
C SER A 325 -6.20 -23.35 12.06
N ARG A 326 -7.04 -22.79 12.94
CA ARG A 326 -6.66 -22.08 14.16
C ARG A 326 -7.43 -22.56 15.39
N PRO A 327 -6.92 -22.29 16.62
CA PRO A 327 -7.58 -22.67 17.85
C PRO A 327 -9.01 -22.14 17.97
N SER A 328 -9.87 -22.87 18.68
CA SER A 328 -11.29 -22.51 18.87
C SER A 328 -11.51 -21.12 19.48
N SER A 329 -10.55 -20.57 20.23
CA SER A 329 -10.59 -19.19 20.74
C SER A 329 -10.58 -18.13 19.63
N MET A 330 -9.96 -18.43 18.48
CA MET A 330 -9.83 -17.49 17.35
C MET A 330 -10.94 -17.64 16.32
N GLN A 331 -11.62 -18.79 16.28
CA GLN A 331 -12.61 -19.13 15.25
C GLN A 331 -13.75 -18.10 15.09
N PRO A 332 -14.34 -17.54 16.17
CA PRO A 332 -15.38 -16.51 16.02
C PRO A 332 -14.89 -15.29 15.24
N PHE A 333 -13.64 -14.87 15.47
CA PHE A 333 -13.05 -13.76 14.73
C PHE A 333 -12.74 -14.12 13.28
N LEU A 334 -12.31 -15.35 13.00
CA LEU A 334 -12.05 -15.81 11.64
C LEU A 334 -13.32 -15.87 10.78
N GLN A 335 -14.48 -16.17 11.39
CA GLN A 335 -15.77 -16.06 10.71
C GLN A 335 -16.05 -14.62 10.27
N THR A 336 -15.73 -13.63 11.10
CA THR A 336 -15.83 -12.22 10.70
C THR A 336 -14.88 -11.89 9.55
N VAL A 337 -13.61 -12.34 9.63
CA VAL A 337 -12.59 -12.08 8.61
C VAL A 337 -12.98 -12.66 7.24
N LEU A 338 -13.59 -13.85 7.21
CA LEU A 338 -14.06 -14.49 5.98
C LEU A 338 -15.03 -13.61 5.17
N HIS A 339 -15.82 -12.79 5.85
CA HIS A 339 -16.80 -11.91 5.22
C HIS A 339 -16.26 -10.52 4.86
N THR A 340 -14.96 -10.28 5.10
CA THR A 340 -14.34 -9.00 4.73
C THR A 340 -13.93 -9.00 3.26
N GLN A 341 -14.15 -7.87 2.58
CA GLN A 341 -13.72 -7.68 1.21
C GLN A 341 -12.19 -7.78 1.08
N MET A 342 -11.45 -7.29 2.07
CA MET A 342 -9.99 -7.36 2.13
C MET A 342 -9.47 -8.80 2.10
N PHE A 343 -10.06 -9.70 2.89
CA PHE A 343 -9.63 -11.10 2.93
C PHE A 343 -10.05 -11.84 1.67
N GLU A 344 -11.26 -11.60 1.17
CA GLU A 344 -11.73 -12.16 -0.10
C GLU A 344 -10.78 -11.80 -1.25
N GLN A 345 -10.38 -10.53 -1.37
CA GLN A 345 -9.43 -10.10 -2.40
C GLN A 345 -8.04 -10.74 -2.23
N PHE A 346 -7.57 -10.87 -0.98
CA PHE A 346 -6.33 -11.59 -0.69
C PHE A 346 -6.38 -13.04 -1.16
N ILE A 347 -7.47 -13.77 -0.90
CA ILE A 347 -7.65 -15.16 -1.34
C ILE A 347 -7.75 -15.24 -2.87
N ASN A 348 -8.57 -14.39 -3.49
CA ASN A 348 -8.72 -14.36 -4.94
C ASN A 348 -7.38 -14.11 -5.64
N ASP A 349 -6.56 -13.17 -5.14
CA ASP A 349 -5.22 -12.93 -5.69
C ASP A 349 -4.28 -14.14 -5.60
N ARG A 350 -4.40 -14.95 -4.55
CA ARG A 350 -3.62 -16.17 -4.41
C ARG A 350 -4.15 -17.28 -5.32
N LEU A 351 -5.47 -17.40 -5.46
CA LEU A 351 -6.10 -18.36 -6.37
C LEU A 351 -5.77 -18.03 -7.83
N ASP A 352 -5.90 -16.78 -8.25
CA ASP A 352 -5.59 -16.31 -9.61
C ASP A 352 -4.16 -16.70 -10.01
N LYS A 353 -3.17 -16.44 -9.13
CA LYS A 353 -1.77 -16.83 -9.36
C LYS A 353 -1.61 -18.34 -9.49
N LEU A 354 -2.20 -19.12 -8.59
CA LEU A 354 -2.11 -20.59 -8.65
C LEU A 354 -2.79 -21.17 -9.89
N ILE A 355 -3.93 -20.62 -10.28
CA ILE A 355 -4.68 -21.01 -11.48
C ILE A 355 -3.88 -20.66 -12.73
N ALA A 356 -3.20 -19.50 -12.76
CA ALA A 356 -2.26 -19.09 -13.81
C ALA A 356 -0.95 -19.89 -13.82
N GLY A 357 -0.76 -20.84 -12.88
CA GLY A 357 0.46 -21.63 -12.78
C GLY A 357 1.66 -20.82 -12.25
N GLU A 358 1.40 -19.61 -11.79
CA GLU A 358 2.37 -18.73 -11.15
C GLU A 358 2.51 -19.12 -9.68
N GLY A 359 3.75 -19.35 -9.27
CA GLY A 359 4.05 -19.43 -7.85
C GLY A 359 3.99 -18.05 -7.20
N PHE A 360 3.72 -18.01 -5.91
CA PHE A 360 3.91 -16.80 -5.10
C PHE A 360 4.78 -17.14 -3.89
N SER A 361 5.62 -16.17 -3.48
CA SER A 361 6.42 -16.24 -2.27
C SER A 361 6.80 -14.82 -1.90
N ASP A 362 5.92 -14.14 -1.18
CA ASP A 362 6.21 -12.82 -0.63
C ASP A 362 6.58 -12.89 0.86
N ILE A 363 6.87 -11.74 1.48
CA ILE A 363 7.34 -11.69 2.87
C ILE A 363 6.30 -12.29 3.84
N PHE A 364 5.01 -12.13 3.57
CA PHE A 364 3.98 -12.78 4.36
C PHE A 364 4.07 -14.30 4.26
N ASP A 365 4.19 -14.81 3.05
CA ASP A 365 4.30 -16.23 2.77
C ASP A 365 5.58 -16.87 3.34
N GLU A 366 6.67 -16.11 3.40
CA GLU A 366 7.91 -16.49 4.09
C GLU A 366 7.71 -16.55 5.61
N GLU A 367 7.06 -15.56 6.21
CA GLU A 367 6.81 -15.54 7.66
C GLU A 367 5.81 -16.64 8.08
N VAL A 368 4.82 -16.97 7.24
CA VAL A 368 3.95 -18.15 7.44
C VAL A 368 4.77 -19.44 7.53
N ASN A 369 5.81 -19.60 6.70
CA ASN A 369 6.68 -20.78 6.75
C ASN A 369 7.49 -20.83 8.06
N LEU A 370 7.98 -19.68 8.53
CA LEU A 370 8.76 -19.57 9.76
C LEU A 370 7.92 -19.85 11.02
N GLU A 371 6.65 -19.43 11.03
CA GLU A 371 5.76 -19.73 12.16
C GLU A 371 5.24 -21.18 12.15
N HIS A 372 4.99 -21.78 10.99
CA HIS A 372 4.60 -23.19 10.89
C HIS A 372 5.72 -24.17 11.30
N ASP A 373 7.00 -23.74 11.28
CA ASP A 373 8.08 -24.53 11.87
C ASP A 373 7.97 -24.66 13.41
N LYS A 374 7.08 -23.91 14.06
CA LYS A 374 6.72 -24.06 15.49
C LYS A 374 5.46 -24.90 15.72
N TRP A 375 4.62 -25.11 14.71
CA TRP A 375 3.39 -25.90 14.76
C TRP A 375 3.39 -26.87 13.58
N ALA A 376 3.96 -28.05 13.79
CA ALA A 376 4.35 -29.00 12.75
C ALA A 376 3.28 -29.27 11.68
N THR A 377 3.46 -28.75 10.46
CA THR A 377 2.98 -29.39 9.21
C THR A 377 3.82 -28.97 7.98
N GLN A 378 5.14 -29.07 8.07
CA GLN A 378 6.07 -28.77 6.96
C GLN A 378 5.99 -29.76 5.77
N SER A 379 5.24 -30.87 5.90
CA SER A 379 5.25 -31.97 4.92
C SER A 379 4.43 -31.64 3.67
N ARG A 380 3.17 -31.21 3.79
CA ARG A 380 2.23 -31.19 2.65
C ARG A 380 2.57 -30.22 1.51
N TYR A 381 3.04 -29.00 1.80
CA TYR A 381 3.40 -28.03 0.74
C TYR A 381 4.74 -28.39 0.06
N LYS A 382 5.76 -28.77 0.85
CA LYS A 382 7.04 -29.28 0.31
C LYS A 382 6.84 -30.60 -0.46
N GLU A 383 5.89 -31.42 -0.02
CA GLU A 383 5.51 -32.67 -0.67
C GLU A 383 4.71 -32.42 -1.95
N TRP A 384 3.78 -31.46 -1.98
CA TRP A 384 3.06 -31.06 -3.20
C TRP A 384 4.00 -30.44 -4.25
N TYR A 385 4.78 -29.42 -3.89
CA TYR A 385 5.75 -28.77 -4.77
C TYR A 385 6.87 -29.75 -5.20
N GLY A 386 7.29 -30.61 -4.27
CA GLY A 386 8.20 -31.72 -4.54
C GLY A 386 7.62 -32.78 -5.47
N ASN A 387 6.33 -33.12 -5.32
CA ASN A 387 5.63 -34.10 -6.16
C ASN A 387 5.38 -33.55 -7.57
N MET A 388 5.06 -32.26 -7.72
CA MET A 388 4.99 -31.59 -9.03
C MET A 388 6.34 -31.61 -9.75
N LYS A 389 7.43 -31.24 -9.06
CA LYS A 389 8.79 -31.33 -9.62
C LYS A 389 9.22 -32.76 -9.95
N LYS A 390 8.79 -33.75 -9.17
CA LYS A 390 9.09 -35.19 -9.38
C LYS A 390 8.27 -35.79 -10.52
N GLN A 391 6.98 -35.46 -10.64
CA GLN A 391 6.13 -35.90 -11.76
C GLN A 391 6.63 -35.32 -13.09
N GLY A 392 6.94 -34.01 -13.14
CA GLY A 392 7.52 -33.40 -14.34
C GLY A 392 8.85 -34.03 -14.77
N LYS A 393 9.68 -34.46 -13.81
CA LYS A 393 10.94 -35.18 -14.09
C LYS A 393 10.74 -36.65 -14.49
N LYS A 394 9.73 -37.35 -13.94
CA LYS A 394 9.40 -38.75 -14.29
C LYS A 394 8.87 -38.85 -15.72
N VAL A 395 7.90 -38.02 -16.06
CA VAL A 395 7.30 -38.02 -17.40
C VAL A 395 8.32 -37.65 -18.48
N ARG A 396 9.28 -36.76 -18.17
CA ARG A 396 10.38 -36.40 -19.08
C ARG A 396 11.35 -37.55 -19.37
N LYS A 397 11.42 -38.56 -18.49
CA LYS A 397 12.23 -39.78 -18.68
C LYS A 397 11.49 -40.90 -19.42
N GLU A 398 10.17 -40.84 -19.51
CA GLU A 398 9.33 -41.87 -20.15
C GLU A 398 9.14 -41.66 -21.66
N GLY A 399 9.86 -40.69 -22.23
CA GLY A 399 9.87 -40.41 -23.67
C GLY A 399 9.24 -39.07 -24.01
N LYS A 400 9.73 -38.46 -25.10
CA LYS A 400 9.27 -37.14 -25.56
C LYS A 400 7.76 -37.07 -25.78
N GLU A 401 7.14 -38.14 -26.27
CA GLU A 401 5.70 -38.18 -26.56
C GLU A 401 4.82 -38.10 -25.31
N LYS A 402 5.16 -38.83 -24.24
CA LYS A 402 4.43 -38.75 -22.96
C LYS A 402 4.64 -37.41 -22.24
N TRP A 403 5.83 -36.83 -22.38
CA TRP A 403 6.09 -35.48 -21.88
C TRP A 403 5.30 -34.43 -22.66
N VAL A 404 5.15 -34.60 -23.97
CA VAL A 404 4.28 -33.77 -24.82
C VAL A 404 2.81 -33.95 -24.45
N GLU A 405 2.33 -35.16 -24.13
CA GLU A 405 0.93 -35.39 -23.75
C GLU A 405 0.59 -34.85 -22.34
N PHE A 406 1.48 -35.03 -21.36
CA PHE A 406 1.37 -34.42 -20.03
C PHE A 406 1.46 -32.89 -20.11
N SER A 407 2.43 -32.38 -20.90
CA SER A 407 2.55 -30.95 -21.17
C SER A 407 1.31 -30.45 -21.90
N SER A 408 0.71 -31.20 -22.82
CA SER A 408 -0.48 -30.79 -23.58
C SER A 408 -1.73 -30.73 -22.71
N LYS A 409 -1.92 -31.65 -21.75
CA LYS A 409 -3.02 -31.59 -20.77
C LYS A 409 -2.86 -30.45 -19.78
N VAL A 410 -1.63 -30.13 -19.39
CA VAL A 410 -1.31 -28.94 -18.62
C VAL A 410 -1.54 -27.69 -19.50
N SER A 411 -1.12 -27.70 -20.75
CA SER A 411 -1.27 -26.60 -21.71
C SER A 411 -2.72 -26.34 -22.16
N GLU A 412 -3.62 -27.34 -22.16
CA GLU A 412 -5.06 -27.14 -22.41
C GLU A 412 -5.77 -26.42 -21.26
N LEU A 413 -5.22 -26.44 -20.04
CA LEU A 413 -5.63 -25.57 -18.92
C LEU A 413 -5.05 -24.14 -19.04
N PHE A 414 -4.06 -23.92 -19.92
CA PHE A 414 -3.27 -22.69 -20.03
C PHE A 414 -3.32 -22.02 -21.42
N SER A 415 -4.25 -22.39 -22.31
CA SER A 415 -4.28 -21.81 -23.65
C SER A 415 -4.97 -20.44 -23.68
N LEU A 416 -4.24 -19.37 -23.33
CA LEU A 416 -4.27 -18.04 -23.98
C LEU A 416 -3.19 -17.12 -23.37
N SER A 417 -1.93 -17.29 -23.80
CA SER A 417 -1.07 -16.21 -24.29
C SER A 417 0.36 -16.72 -24.46
N SER A 418 0.64 -17.11 -25.70
CA SER A 418 1.93 -17.39 -26.26
C SER A 418 2.76 -16.10 -26.40
N LEU A 419 4.09 -16.21 -26.23
CA LEU A 419 5.14 -15.67 -27.12
C LEU A 419 6.42 -15.23 -26.38
N PHE A 420 7.55 -15.69 -26.94
CA PHE A 420 8.95 -15.28 -26.76
C PHE A 420 9.70 -15.64 -25.47
N HIS A 421 10.47 -16.74 -25.61
CA HIS A 421 11.89 -16.80 -25.24
C HIS A 421 12.63 -15.50 -25.57
N ILE A 422 13.48 -15.02 -24.65
CA ILE A 422 14.93 -15.30 -24.63
C ILE A 422 15.35 -15.58 -23.18
#